data_AF-A0A1Q7R8I6-F1
#
_entry.id   AF-A0A1Q7R8I6-F1
#
_cell.length_a   1.000
_cell.length_b   1.000
_cell.length_c   1.000
_cell.angle_alpha   90.00
_cell.angle_beta   90.00
_cell.angle_gamma   90.00
#
_symmetry.space_group_name_H-M   'P 1'
#
loop_
_entity.id
_entity.type
_entity.pdbx_description
1 polymer ?
#
loop_
_entity_poly.entity_id
_entity_poly.type
_entity_poly.pdbx_seq_one_letter_code
_entity_poly.pdbx_strand_id
1 'polypeptide(L)'
;MLRNYLAKAGLGRRLAQAQVIPDWPRLVGPQIAAVTQPESVTPDGTLFVRVATSAWMNELQLMGPQIMTAVNAGAAPRIKTIRWLLSR
;
A
#
# COMPACT_ATOMS: atom_id res chain seq x y z
N MET A 1 14.66 15.69 24.54
CA MET A 1 14.07 16.48 23.43
C MET A 1 13.42 15.54 22.42
N LEU A 2 12.17 15.09 22.59
CA LEU A 2 11.57 14.04 21.74
C LEU A 2 10.07 14.22 21.41
N ARG A 3 9.49 15.40 21.65
CA ARG A 3 8.02 15.59 21.57
C ARG A 3 7.52 16.23 20.26
N ASN A 4 8.39 16.66 19.35
CA ASN A 4 7.99 17.41 18.16
C ASN A 4 7.90 16.60 16.84
N TYR A 5 8.24 15.30 16.83
CA TYR A 5 8.17 14.48 15.62
C TYR A 5 6.78 13.88 15.35
N LEU A 6 5.92 13.80 16.36
CA LEU A 6 4.59 13.18 16.23
C LEU A 6 3.64 14.00 15.35
N ALA A 7 3.75 15.34 15.34
CA ALA A 7 2.87 16.21 14.55
C ALA A 7 3.16 16.12 13.03
N LYS A 8 4.45 16.12 12.63
CA LYS A 8 4.83 15.93 11.22
C LYS A 8 4.54 14.50 10.73
N ALA A 9 4.77 13.50 11.57
CA ALA A 9 4.47 12.10 11.23
C ALA A 9 2.97 11.82 11.09
N GLY A 10 2.11 12.49 11.88
CA GLY A 10 0.66 12.37 11.77
C GLY A 10 0.07 13.01 10.52
N LEU A 11 0.58 14.18 10.12
CA LEU A 11 0.19 14.86 8.87
C LEU A 11 0.67 14.10 7.62
N GLY A 12 1.92 13.61 7.63
CA GLY A 12 2.46 12.78 6.54
C GLY A 12 1.69 11.46 6.37
N ARG A 13 1.23 10.85 7.47
CA ARG A 13 0.38 9.65 7.45
C ARG A 13 -0.92 9.88 6.71
N ARG A 14 -1.64 10.96 7.05
CA ARG A 14 -2.90 11.31 6.39
C ARG A 14 -2.71 11.66 4.91
N LEU A 15 -1.63 12.35 4.55
CA LEU A 15 -1.33 12.71 3.16
C LEU A 15 -0.97 11.48 2.30
N ALA A 16 -0.10 10.60 2.79
CA ALA A 16 0.27 9.38 2.07
C ALA A 16 -0.93 8.42 1.93
N GLN A 17 -1.74 8.28 2.99
CA GLN A 17 -3.00 7.53 2.93
C GLN A 17 -3.99 8.16 1.94
N ALA A 18 -4.14 9.50 1.97
CA ALA A 18 -5.08 10.21 1.10
C ALA A 18 -4.72 10.15 -0.39
N GLN A 19 -3.46 9.90 -0.77
CA GLN A 19 -3.06 9.73 -2.17
C GLN A 19 -3.03 8.27 -2.62
N VAL A 20 -2.49 7.35 -1.81
CA VAL A 20 -2.35 5.96 -2.24
C VAL A 20 -3.69 5.23 -2.36
N ILE A 21 -4.66 5.54 -1.50
CA ILE A 21 -5.99 4.90 -1.54
C ILE A 21 -6.72 5.18 -2.87
N PRO A 22 -6.89 6.44 -3.33
CA PRO A 22 -7.56 6.71 -4.60
C PRO A 22 -6.74 6.32 -5.83
N ASP A 23 -5.40 6.40 -5.78
CA ASP A 23 -4.55 6.02 -6.91
C ASP A 23 -4.30 4.51 -7.00
N TRP A 24 -4.62 3.71 -5.98
CA TRP A 24 -4.39 2.27 -5.97
C TRP A 24 -4.85 1.55 -7.24
N PRO A 25 -6.10 1.72 -7.72
CA PRO A 25 -6.55 1.07 -8.96
C PRO A 25 -5.76 1.48 -10.20
N ARG A 26 -5.22 2.70 -10.20
CA ARG A 26 -4.36 3.21 -11.27
C ARG A 26 -2.94 2.64 -11.18
N LEU A 27 -2.44 2.39 -9.96
CA LEU A 27 -1.12 1.85 -9.70
C LEU A 27 -1.03 0.35 -9.99
N VAL A 28 -1.96 -0.45 -9.45
CA VAL A 28 -1.91 -1.92 -9.57
C VAL A 28 -2.78 -2.47 -10.69
N GLY A 29 -3.66 -1.64 -11.25
CA GLY A 29 -4.63 -2.03 -12.26
C GLY A 29 -5.96 -2.52 -11.68
N PRO A 30 -7.02 -2.54 -12.52
CA PRO A 30 -8.39 -2.81 -12.07
C PRO A 30 -8.59 -4.23 -11.55
N GLN A 31 -7.86 -5.23 -12.07
CA GLN A 31 -7.98 -6.62 -11.61
C GLN A 31 -7.48 -6.79 -10.17
N ILE A 32 -6.29 -6.24 -9.87
CA ILE A 32 -5.71 -6.29 -8.52
C ILE A 32 -6.54 -5.42 -7.58
N ALA A 33 -6.97 -4.23 -7.98
CA ALA A 33 -7.78 -3.38 -7.11
C ALA A 33 -9.20 -3.90 -6.86
N ALA A 34 -9.73 -4.78 -7.71
CA ALA A 34 -11.02 -5.43 -7.46
C ALA A 34 -10.96 -6.44 -6.30
N VAL A 35 -9.80 -7.05 -6.08
CA VAL A 35 -9.60 -8.14 -5.10
C VAL A 35 -8.68 -7.75 -3.96
N THR A 36 -8.11 -6.54 -4.02
CA THR A 36 -7.24 -5.97 -3.01
C THR A 36 -7.67 -4.55 -2.65
N GLN A 37 -7.64 -4.24 -1.36
CA GLN A 37 -7.95 -2.92 -0.82
C GLN A 37 -6.77 -2.39 -0.02
N PRO A 38 -6.23 -1.21 -0.38
CA PRO A 38 -5.18 -0.57 0.41
C PRO A 38 -5.79 -0.09 1.73
N GLU A 39 -5.24 -0.56 2.85
CA GLU A 39 -5.75 -0.19 4.18
C GLU A 39 -5.00 1.04 4.72
N SER A 40 -3.67 1.04 4.61
CA SER A 40 -2.81 2.12 5.10
C SER A 40 -1.36 1.99 4.64
N VAL A 41 -0.64 3.11 4.59
CA VAL A 41 0.83 3.16 4.37
C VAL A 41 1.52 3.62 5.63
N THR A 42 2.60 2.95 6.03
CA THR A 42 3.48 3.37 7.13
C THR A 42 4.52 4.38 6.64
N PRO A 43 5.00 5.27 7.54
CA PRO A 43 6.08 6.19 7.22
C PRO A 43 7.40 5.49 6.87
N ASP A 44 7.60 4.25 7.34
CA ASP A 44 8.77 3.43 7.00
C ASP A 44 8.75 2.90 5.56
N GLY A 45 7.66 3.14 4.81
CA GLY A 45 7.47 2.66 3.45
C GLY A 45 6.82 1.28 3.39
N THR A 46 6.06 0.87 4.40
CA THR A 46 5.31 -0.39 4.37
C THR A 46 3.86 -0.12 3.99
N LEU A 47 3.40 -0.70 2.89
CA LEU A 47 2.01 -0.64 2.47
C LEU A 47 1.25 -1.86 2.99
N PHE A 48 0.13 -1.64 3.66
CA PHE A 48 -0.82 -2.68 4.06
C PHE A 48 -1.95 -2.77 3.05
N VAL A 49 -2.14 -3.97 2.50
CA VAL A 49 -3.18 -4.26 1.52
C VAL A 49 -3.96 -5.47 1.97
N ARG A 50 -5.27 -5.29 2.10
CA ARG A 50 -6.20 -6.37 2.39
C ARG A 50 -6.58 -7.09 1.10
N VAL A 51 -6.50 -8.42 1.09
CA VAL A 51 -6.83 -9.28 -0.04
C VAL A 51 -8.09 -10.07 0.31
N ALA A 52 -9.01 -10.17 -0.65
CA ALA A 52 -10.29 -10.84 -0.45
C ALA A 52 -10.16 -12.36 -0.30
N THR A 53 -9.23 -13.01 -1.01
CA THR A 53 -9.12 -14.48 -1.03
C THR A 53 -7.67 -14.98 -1.00
N SER A 54 -7.48 -16.20 -0.50
CA SER A 54 -6.17 -16.87 -0.44
C SER A 54 -5.63 -17.26 -1.82
N ALA A 55 -6.51 -17.54 -2.79
CA ALA A 55 -6.13 -17.80 -4.18
C ALA A 55 -5.35 -16.62 -4.77
N TRP A 56 -5.85 -15.40 -4.56
CA TRP A 56 -5.14 -14.18 -4.97
C TRP A 56 -3.83 -13.98 -4.21
N MET A 57 -3.72 -14.42 -2.96
CA MET A 57 -2.47 -14.27 -2.21
C MET A 57 -1.29 -15.01 -2.87
N ASN A 58 -1.52 -16.20 -3.43
CA ASN A 58 -0.49 -16.94 -4.18
C ASN A 58 -0.10 -16.21 -5.47
N GLU A 59 -1.09 -15.68 -6.19
CA GLU A 59 -0.88 -14.94 -7.43
C GLU A 59 -0.16 -13.61 -7.17
N LEU A 60 -0.53 -12.90 -6.10
CA LEU A 60 0.13 -11.68 -5.63
C LEU A 60 1.55 -11.93 -5.13
N GLN A 61 1.88 -13.12 -4.61
CA GLN A 61 3.26 -13.46 -4.30
C GLN A 61 4.10 -13.58 -5.57
N LEU A 62 3.57 -14.20 -6.62
CA LEU A 62 4.21 -14.28 -7.94
C LEU A 62 4.31 -12.89 -8.62
N MET A 63 3.26 -12.09 -8.50
CA MET A 63 3.17 -10.73 -9.05
C MET A 63 3.77 -9.66 -8.12
N GLY A 64 4.25 -10.04 -6.93
CA GLY A 64 4.77 -9.12 -5.92
C GLY A 64 5.82 -8.14 -6.45
N PRO A 65 6.81 -8.58 -7.25
CA PRO A 65 7.78 -7.68 -7.87
C PRO A 65 7.16 -6.69 -8.86
N GLN A 66 6.16 -7.13 -9.64
CA GLN A 66 5.47 -6.30 -10.62
C GLN A 66 4.63 -5.23 -9.94
N ILE A 67 3.88 -5.61 -8.91
CA ILE A 67 3.07 -4.70 -8.09
C ILE A 67 3.98 -3.70 -7.38
N MET A 68 5.09 -4.16 -6.80
CA MET A 68 6.05 -3.27 -6.15
C MET A 68 6.63 -2.25 -7.15
N THR A 69 6.88 -2.66 -8.40
CA THR A 69 7.33 -1.75 -9.45
C THR A 69 6.24 -0.75 -9.85
N ALA A 70 5.00 -1.22 -10.05
CA ALA A 70 3.88 -0.38 -10.46
C ALA A 70 3.48 0.63 -9.38
N VAL A 71 3.45 0.20 -8.12
CA VAL A 71 3.24 1.09 -6.96
C VAL A 71 4.39 2.09 -6.83
N ASN A 72 5.65 1.66 -6.94
CA ASN A 72 6.79 2.59 -6.90
C ASN A 72 6.87 3.52 -8.13
N ALA A 73 6.23 3.18 -9.24
CA ALA A 73 6.20 4.02 -10.43
C ALA A 73 5.23 5.20 -10.30
N GLY A 74 4.16 5.07 -9.51
CA GLY A 74 3.16 6.13 -9.37
C GLY A 74 2.88 6.62 -7.95
N ALA A 75 3.34 5.93 -6.90
CA ALA A 75 3.21 6.38 -5.51
C ALA A 75 4.55 6.93 -4.97
N ALA A 76 4.53 8.18 -4.51
CA ALA A 76 5.54 8.75 -3.63
C ALA A 76 4.90 8.94 -2.24
N PRO A 77 5.45 8.37 -1.16
CA PRO A 77 6.81 7.85 -0.98
C PRO A 77 7.06 6.42 -1.50
N ARG A 78 8.34 6.12 -1.81
CA ARG A 78 8.80 4.78 -2.22
C ARG A 78 8.38 3.72 -1.21
N ILE A 79 7.56 2.76 -1.67
CA ILE A 79 7.14 1.61 -0.88
C ILE A 79 8.29 0.60 -0.88
N LYS A 80 8.82 0.32 0.31
CA LYS A 80 9.88 -0.66 0.56
C LYS A 80 9.33 -2.07 0.75
N THR A 81 8.15 -2.17 1.36
CA THR A 81 7.56 -3.46 1.74
C THR A 81 6.05 -3.43 1.52
N ILE A 82 5.48 -4.52 1.00
CA ILE A 82 4.02 -4.70 0.90
C ILE A 82 3.62 -5.84 1.85
N ARG A 83 2.66 -5.57 2.72
CA ARG A 83 2.08 -6.51 3.68
C ARG A 83 0.65 -6.85 3.23
N TRP A 84 0.49 -8.09 2.77
CA TRP A 84 -0.80 -8.65 2.41
C TRP A 84 -1.53 -9.15 3.66
N LEU A 85 -2.75 -8.67 3.87
CA LEU A 85 -3.65 -9.08 4.95
C LEU A 85 -4.82 -9.84 4.35
N LEU A 86 -5.09 -11.07 4.80
CA LEU A 86 -6.31 -11.78 4.39
C LEU A 86 -7.52 -11.16 5.08
N SER A 87 -8.52 -10.76 4.30
CA SER A 87 -9.85 -10.52 4.86
C SER A 87 -10.43 -11.87 5.27
N ARG A 88 -10.71 -12.06 6.55
CA ARG A 88 -11.51 -13.19 7.05
C ARG A 88 -12.97 -13.00 6.69
#